data_AF-A0A9W5VRV2-F1
#
_entry.id   AF-A0A9W5VRV2-F1
#
_cell.length_a   1.000
_cell.length_b   1.000
_cell.length_c   1.000
_cell.angle_alpha   90.00
_cell.angle_beta   90.00
_cell.angle_gamma   90.00
#
_symmetry.space_group_name_H-M   'P 1'
#
loop_
_entity.id
_entity.type
_entity.pdbx_description
1 polymer ?
#
loop_
_entity_poly.entity_id
_entity_poly.type
_entity_poly.pdbx_seq_one_letter_code
_entity_poly.pdbx_strand_id
1 'polypeptide(L)' 'MKQKTVQTCSNCGSQNIGEGEFVGYAQIRKKETMFTSSPVDAYICTDCGNILLLKVRHYEKFKQKPL' A
#
# COMPACT_ATOMS: atom_id res chain seq x y z
N MET A 1 15.78 -6.99 -3.68
CA MET A 1 14.62 -7.90 -3.76
C MET A 1 13.71 -7.41 -4.88
N LYS A 2 13.49 -8.20 -5.94
CA LYS A 2 12.65 -7.78 -7.08
C LYS A 2 11.20 -7.68 -6.60
N GLN A 3 10.59 -6.49 -6.67
CA GLN A 3 9.16 -6.33 -6.42
C GLN A 3 8.39 -7.24 -7.37
N LYS A 4 7.58 -8.14 -6.81
CA LYS A 4 6.61 -8.93 -7.57
C LYS A 4 5.55 -7.94 -8.05
N THR A 5 5.60 -7.55 -9.31
CA THR A 5 4.58 -6.67 -9.89
C THR A 5 3.27 -7.46 -9.91
N VAL A 6 2.21 -6.87 -9.36
CA VAL A 6 0.88 -7.47 -9.41
C VAL A 6 0.35 -7.25 -10.82
N GLN A 7 0.51 -8.25 -11.68
CA GLN A 7 0.14 -8.18 -13.11
C GLN A 7 -1.30 -8.65 -13.37
N THR A 8 -1.96 -9.27 -12.39
CA THR A 8 -3.28 -9.87 -12.60
C THR A 8 -4.12 -9.74 -11.33
N CYS A 9 -5.38 -9.32 -11.49
CA CYS A 9 -6.35 -9.24 -10.43
C CYS A 9 -6.73 -10.66 -9.98
N SER A 10 -6.47 -10.98 -8.71
CA SER A 10 -6.84 -12.27 -8.12
C SER A 10 -8.36 -12.48 -7.98
N ASN A 11 -9.15 -11.41 -8.09
CA ASN A 11 -10.60 -11.47 -7.93
C ASN A 11 -11.34 -11.72 -9.25
N CYS A 12 -10.95 -11.05 -10.34
CA CYS A 12 -11.66 -11.14 -11.63
C CYS A 12 -10.79 -11.60 -12.81
N GLY A 13 -9.48 -11.84 -12.61
CA GLY A 13 -8.55 -12.26 -13.67
C GLY A 13 -8.10 -11.15 -14.63
N SER A 14 -8.58 -9.91 -14.49
CA SER A 14 -8.18 -8.78 -15.34
C SER A 14 -6.70 -8.41 -15.17
N GLN A 15 -6.10 -7.89 -16.23
CA GLN A 15 -4.74 -7.31 -16.26
C GLN A 15 -4.76 -5.77 -16.25
N ASN A 16 -5.93 -5.14 -16.24
CA ASN A 16 -6.08 -3.69 -16.17
C ASN A 16 -5.86 -3.22 -14.72
N ILE A 17 -4.61 -2.91 -14.39
CA ILE A 17 -4.18 -2.49 -13.07
C ILE A 17 -3.76 -1.01 -13.12
N GLY A 18 -4.45 -0.19 -12.34
CA GLY A 18 -4.12 1.20 -12.08
C GLY A 18 -3.39 1.37 -10.75
N GLU A 19 -2.83 2.56 -10.55
CA GLU A 19 -2.13 2.96 -9.32
C GLU A 19 -2.77 4.21 -8.72
N GLY A 20 -2.80 4.28 -7.39
CA GLY A 20 -3.25 5.44 -6.62
C GLY A 20 -2.48 5.53 -5.30
N GLU A 21 -2.74 6.59 -4.52
CA GLU A 21 -2.06 6.81 -3.24
C GLU A 21 -3.01 7.27 -2.14
N PHE A 22 -2.75 6.81 -0.92
CA PHE A 22 -3.31 7.36 0.31
C PHE A 22 -2.32 8.37 0.92
N VAL A 23 -2.70 9.66 0.86
CA VAL A 23 -1.89 10.79 1.35
C VAL A 23 -2.68 11.68 2.32
N GLY A 24 -2.00 12.65 2.94
CA GLY A 24 -2.64 13.57 3.89
C GLY A 24 -3.17 12.86 5.14
N TYR A 25 -4.49 12.90 5.34
CA TYR A 25 -5.14 12.24 6.48
C TYR A 25 -5.45 10.75 6.26
N ALA A 26 -5.35 10.25 5.03
CA ALA A 26 -5.64 8.84 4.71
C ALA A 26 -4.43 7.89 4.85
N GLN A 27 -3.26 8.45 5.19
CA GLN A 27 -2.02 7.70 5.32
C GLN A 27 -1.99 6.76 6.55
N ILE A 28 -1.12 5.75 6.54
CA ILE A 28 -0.97 4.83 7.68
C ILE A 28 -0.16 5.49 8.81
N ARG A 29 -0.62 5.35 10.06
CA ARG A 29 0.03 5.86 11.26
C ARG A 29 0.62 4.73 12.10
N LYS A 30 1.80 4.96 12.69
CA LYS A 30 2.37 4.03 13.66
C LYS A 30 1.56 4.12 14.95
N LYS A 31 1.05 2.98 15.42
CA LYS A 31 0.32 2.90 16.69
C LYS A 31 1.16 3.51 17.82
N GLU A 32 0.47 4.09 18.81
CA GLU A 32 1.08 4.67 20.01
C GLU A 32 2.00 5.89 19.77
N THR A 33 2.02 6.43 18.54
CA THR A 33 2.72 7.68 18.24
C THR A 33 1.79 8.66 17.51
N MET A 34 1.80 9.93 17.92
CA MET A 34 0.93 10.97 17.33
C MET A 34 1.43 11.46 15.96
N PHE A 35 2.75 11.43 15.73
CA PHE A 35 3.39 12.14 14.60
C PHE A 35 4.06 11.21 13.58
N THR A 36 4.08 9.89 13.79
CA THR A 36 4.75 8.98 12.85
C THR A 36 3.72 8.41 11.86
N SER A 37 3.87 8.77 10.61
CA SER A 37 3.04 8.28 9.51
C SER A 37 3.83 8.14 8.21
N SER A 38 3.23 7.42 7.26
CA SER A 38 3.76 7.28 5.90
C SER A 38 2.63 7.15 4.89
N PRO A 39 2.75 7.77 3.70
CA PRO A 39 1.90 7.46 2.56
C PRO A 39 1.91 5.98 2.20
N VAL A 40 0.83 5.55 1.53
CA VAL A 40 0.62 4.18 1.06
C VAL A 40 0.26 4.19 -0.42
N ASP A 41 1.03 3.49 -1.25
CA ASP A 41 0.69 3.25 -2.66
C ASP A 41 -0.32 2.10 -2.75
N ALA A 42 -1.30 2.21 -3.64
CA ALA A 42 -2.33 1.21 -3.87
C ALA A 42 -2.35 0.77 -5.34
N TYR A 43 -2.33 -0.54 -5.56
CA TYR A 43 -2.56 -1.15 -6.87
C TYR A 43 -4.01 -1.61 -6.95
N ILE A 44 -4.75 -1.13 -7.94
CA ILE A 44 -6.20 -1.28 -8.02
C ILE A 44 -6.57 -1.88 -9.37
N CYS A 45 -7.41 -2.91 -9.38
CA CYS A 45 -8.00 -3.38 -10.62
C CYS A 45 -9.08 -2.40 -11.08
N THR A 46 -8.91 -1.78 -12.24
CA THR A 46 -9.84 -0.76 -12.74
C THR A 46 -11.13 -1.34 -13.30
N ASP A 47 -11.17 -2.65 -13.57
CA ASP A 47 -12.37 -3.32 -14.10
C ASP A 47 -13.34 -3.77 -13.01
N CYS A 48 -12.85 -4.09 -11.81
CA CYS A 48 -13.70 -4.59 -10.70
C CYS A 48 -13.54 -3.84 -9.37
N GLY A 49 -12.67 -2.85 -9.30
CA GLY A 49 -12.46 -2.01 -8.12
C GLY A 49 -11.67 -2.66 -6.98
N ASN A 50 -11.21 -3.89 -7.13
CA ASN A 50 -10.49 -4.58 -6.06
C ASN A 50 -9.09 -4.00 -5.85
N ILE A 51 -8.72 -3.74 -4.59
CA ILE A 51 -7.34 -3.38 -4.22
C ILE A 51 -6.53 -4.67 -4.14
N LEU A 52 -5.44 -4.72 -4.91
CA LEU A 52 -4.61 -5.92 -5.03
C LEU A 52 -3.40 -5.90 -4.09
N LEU A 53 -2.84 -4.71 -3.85
CA LEU A 53 -1.69 -4.52 -2.97
C LEU A 53 -1.68 -3.11 -2.41
N LEU A 54 -1.28 -3.00 -1.14
CA LEU A 54 -0.93 -1.74 -0.49
C LEU A 54 0.55 -1.76 -0.12
N LYS A 55 1.28 -0.69 -0.42
CA LYS A 55 2.71 -0.57 -0.13
C LYS A 55 3.00 0.70 0.65
N VAL A 56 3.50 0.56 1.87
CA VAL A 56 3.93 1.70 2.70
C VAL A 56 5.27 2.23 2.19
N ARG A 57 5.35 3.52 1.82
CA ARG A 57 6.58 4.12 1.24
C ARG A 57 7.77 4.12 2.21
N HIS A 58 7.54 4.48 3.47
CA HIS A 58 8.55 4.59 4.52
C HIS A 58 8.31 3.57 5.64
N TYR A 59 8.24 2.29 5.26
CA TYR A 59 7.92 1.19 6.18
C TYR A 59 8.94 1.04 7.33
N GLU A 60 10.17 1.50 7.15
CA GLU A 60 11.22 1.50 8.16
C GLU A 60 10.87 2.30 9.42
N LYS A 61 10.01 3.32 9.32
CA LYS A 61 9.52 4.11 10.46
C LYS A 61 8.73 3.25 11.46
N PHE A 62 8.19 2.12 11.00
CA PHE A 62 7.35 1.22 11.79
C PHE A 62 8.15 0.13 12.51
N LYS A 63 9.46 0.01 12.29
CA LYS A 63 10.30 -0.91 13.05
C LYS A 63 10.18 -0.63 14.56
N GLN A 64 10.09 -1.68 15.35
CA GLN A 64 10.25 -1.59 16.80
C GLN A 64 11.72 -1.28 17.09
N LYS A 65 12.00 -0.46 18.11
CA LYS A 65 13.38 -0.37 18.61
C LYS A 65 13.70 -1.72 19.27
N PRO A 66 14.89 -2.31 19.01
CA PRO A 66 15.32 -3.43 19.81
C PRO A 66 15.33 -3.02 21.29
N LEU A 67 14.83 -3.90 22.15
CA LEU A 67 14.88 -3.76 23.60
C LEU A 67 16.33 -3.65 24.08
#